data_AF-A0A4R4BEG4-F1
#
_entry.id   AF-A0A4R4BEG4-F1
#
_cell.length_a   1.000
_cell.length_b   1.000
_cell.length_c   1.000
_cell.angle_alpha   90.00
_cell.angle_beta   90.00
_cell.angle_gamma   90.00
#
_symmetry.space_group_name_H-M   'P 1'
#
loop_
_entity.id
_entity.type
_entity.pdbx_description
1 polymer ?
#
loop_
_entity_poly.entity_id
_entity_poly.type
_entity_poly.pdbx_seq_one_letter_code
_entity_poly.pdbx_strand_id
1 'polypeptide(L)'
;MKQLFQFEFKKYFKKITTWIAVLTSILFVSSLYFLNYSVAEDIQRGNLSFAQNRVNISKQILKELELQKMEAEQNGDVKKITENKLAIQASQQSLSKKNKWIANYSQGNWEEIYEENISELQFIFKSSKGTNTFPYAIEKQYISLFTARATLEELLLLKKNTIEPFIQNTTYTPFLFTIYDQFTGSALDQWKKSTMRYGTTGSLFLYQIIQYYYIPVLILLGCFIFGNNIPSEMNNKKRGLHLYYTLPIKRKSLFLTKYFSGFLSTLVFVLLMLLIPLLCSYFTKGIGNFDYPVLVYEGSEPNPFGSEYNSLNPIKDQFHFITLKNYFGQVLLLTALLTFFLYSFYYISSLLLKSLSITTSFVGIIAFIGMKSFSSPYNPFTYMNIHSVLTGETATLVFNPSINLSNGIMLTFVLGCTLLFAGYKLFIRTYNQY
;
A
#
# COMPACT_ATOMS: atom_id res chain seq x y z
N MET A 1 0.68 19.10 -36.90
CA MET A 1 0.44 18.61 -35.52
C MET A 1 1.67 17.89 -34.94
N LYS A 2 2.21 16.86 -35.62
CA LYS A 2 3.41 16.12 -35.16
C LYS A 2 4.62 17.01 -34.79
N GLN A 3 5.00 17.94 -35.66
CA GLN A 3 6.14 18.85 -35.42
C GLN A 3 5.90 19.77 -34.21
N LEU A 4 4.69 20.31 -34.06
CA LEU A 4 4.31 21.15 -32.91
C LEU A 4 4.35 20.34 -31.60
N PHE A 5 3.89 19.09 -31.62
CA PHE A 5 3.95 18.20 -30.47
C PHE A 5 5.37 17.87 -30.07
N GLN A 6 6.23 17.50 -31.03
CA GLN A 6 7.64 17.27 -30.78
C GLN A 6 8.33 18.52 -30.22
N PHE A 7 7.96 19.72 -30.70
CA PHE A 7 8.49 20.98 -30.21
C PHE A 7 8.12 21.23 -28.74
N GLU A 8 6.83 21.15 -28.39
CA GLU A 8 6.36 21.35 -27.01
C GLU A 8 6.93 20.29 -26.06
N PHE A 9 7.00 19.03 -26.49
CA PHE A 9 7.60 17.97 -25.68
C PHE A 9 9.10 18.20 -25.43
N LYS A 10 9.88 18.53 -26.47
CA LYS A 10 11.32 18.84 -26.33
C LYS A 10 11.57 20.03 -25.41
N LYS A 11 10.62 20.96 -25.29
CA LYS A 11 10.75 22.14 -24.42
C LYS A 11 10.89 21.78 -22.95
N TYR A 12 10.28 20.70 -22.47
CA TYR A 12 10.45 20.23 -21.09
C TYR A 12 11.87 19.77 -20.83
N PHE A 13 12.38 18.90 -21.70
CA PHE A 13 13.69 18.29 -21.54
C PHE A 13 14.85 19.24 -21.78
N LYS A 14 14.61 20.45 -22.33
CA LYS A 14 15.62 21.50 -22.41
C LYS A 14 15.77 22.33 -21.14
N LYS A 15 14.79 22.30 -20.22
CA LYS A 15 14.85 23.10 -18.99
C LYS A 15 15.64 22.36 -17.91
N ILE A 16 16.75 22.96 -17.48
CA ILE A 16 17.59 22.39 -16.41
C ILE A 16 16.79 22.16 -15.12
N THR A 17 15.85 23.06 -14.78
CA THR A 17 14.98 22.94 -13.59
C THR A 17 14.10 21.70 -13.63
N THR A 18 13.67 21.26 -14.82
CA THR A 18 12.89 20.03 -14.99
C THR A 18 13.74 18.80 -14.68
N TRP A 19 14.97 18.76 -15.17
CA TRP A 19 15.91 17.68 -14.85
C TRP A 19 16.28 17.64 -13.37
N ILE A 20 16.53 18.80 -12.75
CA ILE A 20 16.78 18.88 -11.30
C ILE A 20 15.59 18.28 -10.55
N ALA A 21 14.36 18.71 -10.85
CA ALA A 21 13.16 18.19 -10.17
C ALA A 21 12.97 16.68 -10.37
N VAL A 22 13.18 16.17 -11.59
CA VAL A 22 13.08 14.73 -11.89
C VAL A 22 14.16 13.95 -11.14
N LEU A 23 15.42 14.39 -11.18
CA LEU A 23 16.53 13.72 -10.48
C LEU A 23 16.33 13.74 -8.96
N THR A 24 15.90 14.87 -8.38
CA THR A 24 15.56 14.94 -6.96
C THR A 24 14.42 13.98 -6.61
N SER A 25 13.42 13.84 -7.47
CA SER A 25 12.32 12.88 -7.27
C SER A 25 12.82 11.43 -7.30
N ILE A 26 13.69 11.09 -8.27
CA ILE A 26 14.31 9.75 -8.34
C ILE A 26 15.12 9.49 -7.08
N LEU A 27 15.99 10.42 -6.67
CA LEU A 27 16.79 10.27 -5.46
C LEU A 27 15.91 10.09 -4.22
N PHE A 28 14.84 10.87 -4.08
CA PHE A 28 13.91 10.74 -2.97
C PHE A 28 13.25 9.36 -2.90
N VAL A 29 12.73 8.85 -4.04
CA VAL A 29 12.09 7.53 -4.10
C VAL A 29 13.10 6.41 -3.84
N SER A 30 14.31 6.51 -4.40
CA SER A 30 15.40 5.58 -4.12
C SER A 30 15.80 5.59 -2.64
N SER A 31 15.93 6.77 -2.03
CA SER A 31 16.22 6.90 -0.60
C SER A 31 15.13 6.27 0.26
N LEU A 32 13.85 6.48 -0.05
CA LEU A 32 12.75 5.83 0.65
C LEU A 32 12.81 4.30 0.55
N TYR A 33 13.15 3.77 -0.63
CA TYR A 33 13.34 2.34 -0.83
C TYR A 33 14.46 1.78 0.07
N PHE A 34 15.65 2.38 0.04
CA PHE A 34 16.78 1.91 0.85
C PHE A 34 16.56 2.08 2.35
N LEU A 35 15.88 3.15 2.78
CA LEU A 35 15.48 3.32 4.18
C LEU A 35 14.52 2.21 4.62
N ASN A 36 13.50 1.91 3.82
CA ASN A 36 12.58 0.81 4.14
C ASN A 36 13.29 -0.55 4.17
N TYR A 37 14.19 -0.78 3.22
CA TYR A 37 15.00 -2.01 3.19
C TYR A 37 15.87 -2.13 4.45
N SER A 38 16.55 -1.06 4.87
CA SER A 38 17.33 -1.04 6.12
C SER A 38 16.46 -1.35 7.33
N VAL A 39 15.28 -0.74 7.42
CA VAL A 39 14.33 -1.03 8.52
C VAL A 39 13.88 -2.48 8.50
N ALA A 40 13.63 -3.05 7.32
CA ALA A 40 13.25 -4.46 7.18
C ALA A 40 14.39 -5.39 7.68
N GLU A 41 15.65 -5.11 7.33
CA GLU A 41 16.80 -5.87 7.83
C GLU A 41 16.96 -5.73 9.35
N ASP A 42 16.83 -4.53 9.90
CA ASP A 42 16.96 -4.28 11.33
C ASP A 42 15.88 -5.04 12.12
N ILE A 43 14.64 -5.07 11.61
CA ILE A 43 13.57 -5.86 12.20
C ILE A 43 13.88 -7.36 12.09
N GLN A 44 14.40 -7.82 10.95
CA GLN A 44 14.80 -9.21 10.78
C GLN A 44 15.87 -9.63 11.80
N ARG A 45 16.90 -8.80 12.02
CA ARG A 45 17.94 -9.01 13.03
C ARG A 45 17.38 -8.92 14.46
N GLY A 46 16.45 -7.99 14.70
CA GLY A 46 15.74 -7.85 15.97
C GLY A 46 14.94 -9.08 16.33
N ASN A 47 14.18 -9.63 15.37
CA ASN A 47 13.42 -10.88 15.53
C ASN A 47 14.32 -12.06 15.88
N LEU A 48 15.44 -12.22 15.16
CA LEU A 48 16.45 -13.25 15.46
C LEU A 48 17.02 -13.09 16.87
N SER A 49 17.41 -11.88 17.27
CA SER A 49 17.95 -11.59 18.60
C SER A 49 16.93 -11.89 19.70
N PHE A 50 15.66 -11.52 19.48
CA PHE A 50 14.57 -11.80 20.41
C PHE A 50 14.31 -13.30 20.54
N ALA A 51 14.30 -14.05 19.43
CA ALA A 51 14.16 -15.49 19.44
C ALA A 51 15.33 -16.19 20.17
N GLN A 52 16.57 -15.75 19.94
CA GLN A 52 17.75 -16.25 20.65
C GLN A 52 17.66 -15.98 22.16
N ASN A 53 17.23 -14.79 22.57
CA ASN A 53 17.01 -14.49 23.98
C ASN A 53 15.97 -15.43 24.61
N ARG A 54 14.88 -15.74 23.91
CA ARG A 54 13.87 -16.71 24.36
C ARG A 54 14.41 -18.13 24.50
N VAL A 55 15.31 -18.54 23.61
CA VAL A 55 16.03 -19.82 23.72
C VAL A 55 16.90 -19.82 24.97
N ASN A 56 17.63 -18.74 25.25
CA ASN A 56 18.48 -18.63 26.43
C ASN A 56 17.67 -18.69 27.75
N ILE A 57 16.55 -17.97 27.81
CA ILE A 57 15.62 -18.04 28.95
C ILE A 57 15.09 -19.48 29.12
N SER A 58 14.66 -20.14 28.04
CA SER A 58 14.20 -21.53 28.12
C SER A 58 15.30 -22.52 28.54
N LYS A 59 16.57 -22.28 28.17
CA LYS A 59 17.70 -23.08 28.67
C LYS A 59 17.92 -22.88 30.17
N GLN A 60 17.75 -21.67 30.69
CA GLN A 60 17.85 -21.40 32.13
C GLN A 60 16.74 -22.11 32.91
N ILE A 61 15.49 -22.00 32.45
CA ILE A 61 14.34 -22.71 33.04
C ILE A 61 14.57 -24.23 33.03
N LEU A 62 15.08 -24.77 31.92
CA LEU A 62 15.39 -26.20 31.82
C LEU A 62 16.42 -26.64 32.87
N LYS A 63 17.50 -25.87 33.05
CA LYS A 63 18.52 -26.14 34.09
C LYS A 63 17.94 -26.09 35.50
N GLU A 64 17.05 -25.13 35.77
CA GLU A 64 16.39 -25.01 37.08
C GLU A 64 15.48 -26.22 37.35
N LEU A 65 14.69 -26.65 36.37
CA LEU A 65 13.85 -27.84 36.48
C LEU A 65 14.68 -29.12 36.69
N GLU A 66 15.84 -29.23 36.03
CA GLU A 66 16.79 -30.32 36.24
C GLU A 66 17.35 -30.33 37.66
N LEU A 67 17.69 -29.16 38.22
CA LEU A 67 18.13 -29.02 39.61
C LEU A 67 17.03 -29.42 40.61
N GLN A 68 15.82 -28.89 40.43
CA GLN A 68 14.66 -29.21 41.27
C GLN A 68 14.31 -30.71 41.21
N LYS A 69 14.50 -31.35 40.06
CA LYS A 69 14.36 -32.81 39.93
C LYS A 69 15.42 -33.55 40.76
N MET A 70 16.69 -33.15 40.70
CA MET A 70 17.76 -33.76 41.50
C MET A 70 17.51 -33.60 43.01
N GLU A 71 17.06 -32.43 43.45
CA GLU A 71 16.69 -32.18 44.86
C GLU A 71 15.51 -33.05 45.29
N ALA A 72 14.49 -33.21 44.43
CA ALA A 72 13.36 -34.09 44.71
C ALA A 72 13.78 -35.57 44.77
N GLU A 73 14.71 -36.00 43.92
CA GLU A 73 15.31 -37.35 43.97
C GLU A 73 16.06 -37.60 45.27
N GLN A 74 16.83 -36.61 45.76
CA GLN A 74 17.52 -36.71 47.06
C GLN A 74 16.56 -36.78 48.24
N ASN A 75 15.43 -36.08 48.16
CA ASN A 75 14.42 -36.02 49.23
C ASN A 75 13.37 -37.15 49.12
N GLY A 76 13.41 -37.99 48.09
CA GLY A 76 12.43 -39.05 47.86
C GLY A 76 11.01 -38.57 47.49
N ASP A 77 10.86 -37.33 46.99
CA ASP A 77 9.56 -36.76 46.63
C ASP A 77 9.11 -37.21 45.23
N VAL A 78 8.50 -38.39 45.15
CA VAL A 78 8.07 -39.04 43.89
C VAL A 78 7.13 -38.16 43.05
N LYS A 79 6.29 -37.35 43.69
CA LYS A 79 5.35 -36.48 42.99
C LYS A 79 6.09 -35.37 42.25
N LYS A 80 6.99 -34.65 42.93
CA LYS A 80 7.81 -33.60 42.30
C LYS A 80 8.72 -34.14 41.21
N ILE A 81 9.29 -35.33 41.39
CA ILE A 81 10.10 -35.99 40.34
C ILE A 81 9.29 -36.16 39.06
N THR A 82 8.04 -36.62 39.19
CA THR A 82 7.16 -36.87 38.05
C THR A 82 6.72 -35.57 37.37
N GLU A 83 6.33 -34.57 38.15
CA GLU A 83 5.97 -33.24 37.65
C GLU A 83 7.15 -32.56 36.92
N ASN A 84 8.33 -32.56 37.53
CA ASN A 84 9.53 -31.99 36.93
C ASN A 84 9.95 -32.74 35.66
N LYS A 85 9.82 -34.07 35.62
CA LYS A 85 10.12 -34.86 34.41
C LYS A 85 9.22 -34.45 33.23
N LEU A 86 7.92 -34.27 33.47
CA LEU A 86 6.99 -33.78 32.43
C LEU A 86 7.32 -32.35 32.01
N ALA A 87 7.62 -31.47 32.96
CA ALA A 87 8.00 -30.08 32.68
C ALA A 87 9.31 -29.97 31.89
N ILE A 88 10.31 -30.79 32.21
CA ILE A 88 11.58 -30.92 31.47
C ILE A 88 11.31 -31.36 30.03
N GLN A 89 10.50 -32.41 29.84
CA GLN A 89 10.17 -32.91 28.50
C GLN A 89 9.46 -31.84 27.66
N ALA A 90 8.47 -31.15 28.22
CA ALA A 90 7.78 -30.04 27.54
C ALA A 90 8.74 -28.89 27.21
N SER A 91 9.64 -28.54 28.13
CA SER A 91 10.64 -27.49 27.93
C SER A 91 11.65 -27.86 26.84
N GLN A 92 12.12 -29.10 26.79
CA GLN A 92 13.02 -29.61 25.74
C GLN A 92 12.34 -29.56 24.36
N GLN A 93 11.07 -29.98 24.28
CA GLN A 93 10.28 -29.88 23.04
C GLN A 93 10.12 -28.42 22.59
N SER A 94 9.77 -27.52 23.51
CA SER A 94 9.68 -26.08 23.21
C SER A 94 11.00 -25.50 22.72
N LEU A 95 12.12 -25.89 23.36
CA LEU A 95 13.46 -25.44 22.98
C LEU A 95 13.84 -25.93 21.57
N SER A 96 13.52 -27.19 21.25
CA SER A 96 13.73 -27.77 19.93
C SER A 96 12.97 -27.00 18.85
N LYS A 97 11.68 -26.70 19.08
CA LYS A 97 10.87 -25.87 18.16
C LYS A 97 11.46 -24.49 17.95
N LYS A 98 11.84 -23.78 19.03
CA LYS A 98 12.45 -22.43 18.93
C LYS A 98 13.77 -22.46 18.16
N ASN A 99 14.63 -23.45 18.39
CA ASN A 99 15.88 -23.59 17.64
C ASN A 99 15.63 -23.89 16.16
N LYS A 100 14.65 -24.75 15.85
CA LYS A 100 14.22 -25.04 14.47
C LYS A 100 13.73 -23.77 13.77
N TRP A 101 12.89 -22.98 14.45
CA TRP A 101 12.42 -21.70 13.95
C TRP A 101 13.57 -20.73 13.64
N ILE A 102 14.53 -20.56 14.56
CA ILE A 102 15.71 -19.70 14.35
C ILE A 102 16.52 -20.17 13.14
N ALA A 103 16.77 -21.47 13.03
CA ALA A 103 17.49 -22.05 11.88
C ALA A 103 16.77 -21.73 10.57
N ASN A 104 15.48 -22.05 10.48
CA ASN A 104 14.67 -21.80 9.29
C ASN A 104 14.60 -20.30 8.93
N TYR A 105 14.39 -19.44 9.92
CA TYR A 105 14.27 -17.99 9.70
C TYR A 105 15.60 -17.37 9.23
N SER A 106 16.73 -17.82 9.80
CA SER A 106 18.06 -17.37 9.38
C SER A 106 18.44 -17.82 7.97
N GLN A 107 17.97 -19.01 7.56
CA GLN A 107 18.24 -19.59 6.24
C GLN A 107 17.23 -19.15 5.17
N GLY A 108 16.18 -18.43 5.55
CA GLY A 108 15.09 -18.06 4.64
C GLY A 108 14.22 -19.26 4.23
N ASN A 109 14.18 -20.32 5.03
CA ASN A 109 13.32 -21.48 4.81
C ASN A 109 11.89 -21.17 5.31
N TRP A 110 11.20 -20.31 4.56
CA TRP A 110 9.87 -19.81 4.92
C TRP A 110 8.79 -20.90 4.88
N GLU A 111 8.95 -21.93 4.06
CA GLU A 111 7.97 -23.01 3.91
C GLU A 111 7.72 -23.75 5.24
N GLU A 112 8.81 -24.09 5.95
CA GLU A 112 8.72 -24.73 7.26
C GLU A 112 8.10 -23.81 8.32
N ILE A 113 8.36 -22.51 8.24
CA ILE A 113 7.77 -21.51 9.15
C ILE A 113 6.27 -21.39 8.90
N TYR A 114 5.86 -21.41 7.63
CA TYR A 114 4.45 -21.41 7.26
C TYR A 114 3.74 -22.65 7.76
N GLU A 115 4.35 -23.83 7.63
CA GLU A 115 3.74 -25.07 8.10
C GLU A 115 3.46 -25.05 9.61
N GLU A 116 4.39 -24.51 10.40
CA GLU A 116 4.20 -24.34 11.84
C GLU A 116 3.06 -23.36 12.15
N ASN A 117 3.03 -22.19 11.50
CA ASN A 117 1.99 -21.19 11.70
C ASN A 117 0.60 -21.68 11.23
N ILE A 118 0.54 -22.37 10.10
CA ILE A 118 -0.69 -22.98 9.56
C ILE A 118 -1.22 -24.02 10.55
N SER A 119 -0.35 -24.89 11.05
CA SER A 119 -0.71 -25.91 12.03
C SER A 119 -1.24 -25.30 13.33
N GLU A 120 -0.59 -24.24 13.84
CA GLU A 120 -1.02 -23.50 15.02
C GLU A 120 -2.40 -22.87 14.81
N LEU A 121 -2.59 -22.13 13.72
CA LEU A 121 -3.87 -21.49 13.40
C LEU A 121 -5.00 -22.52 13.23
N GLN A 122 -4.75 -23.61 12.50
CA GLN A 122 -5.74 -24.68 12.32
C GLN A 122 -6.11 -25.36 13.65
N PHE A 123 -5.14 -25.58 14.52
CA PHE A 123 -5.40 -26.09 15.86
C PHE A 123 -6.30 -25.13 16.65
N ILE A 124 -5.98 -23.84 16.62
CA ILE A 124 -6.78 -22.80 17.28
C ILE A 124 -8.21 -22.81 16.72
N PHE A 125 -8.40 -22.78 15.41
CA PHE A 125 -9.73 -22.85 14.79
C PHE A 125 -10.53 -24.08 15.20
N LYS A 126 -9.89 -25.25 15.27
CA LYS A 126 -10.55 -26.49 15.73
C LYS A 126 -10.96 -26.39 17.21
N SER A 127 -10.10 -25.82 18.05
CA SER A 127 -10.36 -25.62 19.48
C SER A 127 -11.43 -24.56 19.76
N SER A 128 -11.58 -23.58 18.87
CA SER A 128 -12.55 -22.48 18.94
C SER A 128 -13.86 -22.79 18.20
N LYS A 129 -14.09 -24.05 17.81
CA LYS A 129 -15.32 -24.44 17.12
C LYS A 129 -16.52 -24.17 18.04
N GLY A 130 -17.41 -23.28 17.61
CA GLY A 130 -18.60 -22.86 18.37
C GLY A 130 -18.43 -21.58 19.18
N THR A 131 -17.24 -20.96 19.19
CA THR A 131 -17.04 -19.61 19.75
C THR A 131 -17.04 -18.55 18.66
N ASN A 132 -17.58 -17.38 18.96
CA ASN A 132 -17.58 -16.22 18.06
C ASN A 132 -16.28 -15.39 18.18
N THR A 133 -15.35 -15.81 19.04
CA THR A 133 -14.09 -15.10 19.31
C THR A 133 -12.91 -15.98 18.94
N PHE A 134 -11.86 -15.35 18.42
CA PHE A 134 -10.55 -15.97 18.25
C PHE A 134 -9.73 -15.77 19.53
N PRO A 135 -9.12 -16.81 20.13
CA PRO A 135 -8.58 -16.77 21.49
C PRO A 135 -7.24 -16.02 21.62
N TYR A 136 -6.80 -15.33 20.57
CA TYR A 136 -5.64 -14.45 20.63
C TYR A 136 -6.09 -13.04 21.02
N ALA A 137 -5.56 -12.52 22.12
CA ALA A 137 -5.90 -11.20 22.62
C ALA A 137 -4.65 -10.37 22.93
N ILE A 138 -4.74 -9.07 22.65
CA ILE A 138 -3.78 -8.06 23.09
C ILE A 138 -4.50 -7.23 24.14
N GLU A 139 -4.00 -7.25 25.38
CA GLU A 139 -4.61 -6.53 26.50
C GLU A 139 -6.13 -6.79 26.65
N LYS A 140 -6.53 -8.07 26.54
CA LYS A 140 -7.93 -8.54 26.59
C LYS A 140 -8.83 -8.11 25.42
N GLN A 141 -8.29 -7.44 24.41
CA GLN A 141 -8.99 -7.17 23.15
C GLN A 141 -8.65 -8.31 22.18
N TYR A 142 -9.66 -9.02 21.69
CA TYR A 142 -9.47 -10.20 20.84
C TYR A 142 -9.27 -9.82 19.38
N ILE A 143 -8.40 -10.55 18.69
CA ILE A 143 -8.32 -10.49 17.23
C ILE A 143 -9.64 -11.01 16.65
N SER A 144 -10.11 -10.40 15.57
CA SER A 144 -11.31 -10.81 14.87
C SER A 144 -11.12 -12.16 14.17
N LEU A 145 -12.20 -12.95 14.09
CA LEU A 145 -12.18 -14.22 13.35
C LEU A 145 -11.86 -14.01 11.86
N PHE A 146 -12.25 -12.86 11.30
CA PHE A 146 -11.91 -12.46 9.94
C PHE A 146 -10.40 -12.40 9.73
N THR A 147 -9.68 -11.67 10.59
CA THR A 147 -8.23 -11.54 10.50
C THR A 147 -7.53 -12.88 10.60
N ALA A 148 -7.97 -13.75 11.52
CA ALA A 148 -7.41 -15.09 11.63
C ALA A 148 -7.65 -15.93 10.36
N ARG A 149 -8.86 -15.86 9.78
CA ARG A 149 -9.22 -16.60 8.55
C ARG A 149 -8.40 -16.10 7.36
N ALA A 150 -8.35 -14.79 7.17
CA ALA A 150 -7.57 -14.17 6.11
C ALA A 150 -6.07 -14.50 6.25
N THR A 151 -5.52 -14.47 7.48
CA THR A 151 -4.11 -14.79 7.73
C THR A 151 -3.81 -16.25 7.40
N LEU A 152 -4.69 -17.19 7.78
CA LEU A 152 -4.53 -18.61 7.45
C LEU A 152 -4.51 -18.83 5.93
N GLU A 153 -5.46 -18.25 5.21
CA GLU A 153 -5.55 -18.37 3.75
C GLU A 153 -4.34 -17.70 3.06
N GLU A 154 -3.87 -16.56 3.55
CA GLU A 154 -2.64 -15.93 3.05
C GLU A 154 -1.44 -16.88 3.21
N LEU A 155 -1.25 -17.48 4.40
CA LEU A 155 -0.15 -18.41 4.66
C LEU A 155 -0.21 -19.66 3.78
N LEU A 156 -1.41 -20.19 3.54
CA LEU A 156 -1.61 -21.33 2.61
C LEU A 156 -1.17 -20.97 1.19
N LEU A 157 -1.51 -19.76 0.71
CA LEU A 157 -1.12 -19.27 -0.61
C LEU A 157 0.39 -18.97 -0.69
N LEU A 158 0.97 -18.37 0.35
CA LEU A 158 2.41 -18.11 0.43
C LEU A 158 3.21 -19.41 0.38
N LYS A 159 2.77 -20.43 1.14
CA LYS A 159 3.38 -21.76 1.13
C LYS A 159 3.26 -22.40 -0.27
N LYS A 160 2.04 -22.45 -0.81
CA LYS A 160 1.76 -23.05 -2.12
C LYS A 160 2.62 -22.46 -3.25
N ASN A 161 2.85 -21.15 -3.20
CA ASN A 161 3.59 -20.44 -4.24
C ASN A 161 5.07 -20.21 -3.89
N THR A 162 5.55 -20.75 -2.76
CA THR A 162 6.95 -20.59 -2.27
C THR A 162 7.41 -19.14 -2.23
N ILE A 163 6.59 -18.25 -1.65
CA ILE A 163 6.80 -16.80 -1.64
C ILE A 163 7.41 -16.37 -0.30
N GLU A 164 8.39 -15.47 -0.31
CA GLU A 164 8.91 -14.80 0.90
C GLU A 164 7.87 -13.77 1.42
N PRO A 165 7.58 -13.73 2.74
CA PRO A 165 6.55 -12.84 3.26
C PRO A 165 7.09 -11.42 3.42
N PHE A 166 6.19 -10.48 3.74
CA PHE A 166 6.61 -9.23 4.37
C PHE A 166 7.31 -9.52 5.69
N ILE A 167 8.36 -8.76 5.99
CA ILE A 167 8.97 -8.78 7.31
C ILE A 167 8.07 -8.00 8.27
N GLN A 168 7.76 -8.58 9.43
CA GLN A 168 6.97 -7.98 10.49
C GLN A 168 7.76 -8.02 11.80
N ASN A 169 7.47 -7.10 12.73
CA ASN A 169 8.14 -7.03 14.03
C ASN A 169 7.50 -7.99 15.04
N THR A 170 7.55 -9.28 14.73
CA THR A 170 7.03 -10.35 15.56
C THR A 170 7.81 -11.65 15.31
N THR A 171 7.88 -12.49 16.34
CA THR A 171 8.38 -13.88 16.25
C THR A 171 7.26 -14.90 16.39
N TYR A 172 6.02 -14.43 16.44
CA TYR A 172 4.80 -15.23 16.49
C TYR A 172 4.13 -15.27 15.11
N THR A 173 2.92 -15.83 15.04
CA THR A 173 2.09 -15.81 13.84
C THR A 173 1.98 -14.38 13.27
N PRO A 174 2.40 -14.17 12.01
CA PRO A 174 2.42 -12.85 11.35
C PRO A 174 1.04 -12.46 10.84
N PHE A 175 0.18 -11.92 11.71
CA PHE A 175 -1.18 -11.56 11.34
C PHE A 175 -1.28 -10.45 10.28
N LEU A 176 -2.31 -10.53 9.44
CA LEU A 176 -2.77 -9.44 8.58
C LEU A 176 -3.33 -8.29 9.41
N PHE A 177 -3.05 -7.06 8.99
CA PHE A 177 -3.81 -5.90 9.47
C PHE A 177 -5.11 -5.80 8.67
N THR A 178 -6.27 -5.94 9.31
CA THR A 178 -7.58 -5.83 8.65
C THR A 178 -8.47 -4.77 9.30
N ILE A 179 -9.51 -4.35 8.58
CA ILE A 179 -10.49 -3.37 9.06
C ILE A 179 -11.42 -3.89 10.18
N TYR A 180 -11.35 -5.18 10.51
CA TYR A 180 -12.22 -5.81 11.51
C TYR A 180 -11.66 -5.70 12.93
N ASP A 181 -10.39 -5.35 13.09
CA ASP A 181 -9.73 -5.27 14.39
C ASP A 181 -9.74 -3.83 14.93
N GLN A 182 -10.71 -3.53 15.80
CA GLN A 182 -10.89 -2.20 16.40
C GLN A 182 -10.18 -2.08 17.75
N PHE A 183 -8.86 -2.29 17.76
CA PHE A 183 -8.06 -2.11 18.97
C PHE A 183 -8.05 -0.64 19.43
N THR A 184 -7.96 -0.45 20.74
CA THR A 184 -7.86 0.87 21.39
C THR A 184 -6.69 0.92 22.39
N GLY A 185 -6.19 2.12 22.70
CA GLY A 185 -5.11 2.32 23.67
C GLY A 185 -3.78 1.69 23.24
N SER A 186 -3.02 1.19 24.22
CA SER A 186 -1.73 0.51 24.00
C SER A 186 -1.85 -0.75 23.15
N ALA A 187 -2.98 -1.46 23.20
CA ALA A 187 -3.26 -2.59 22.32
C ALA A 187 -3.23 -2.21 20.84
N LEU A 188 -3.71 -1.03 20.47
CA LEU A 188 -3.68 -0.55 19.07
C LEU A 188 -2.25 -0.30 18.60
N ASP A 189 -1.41 0.29 19.46
CA ASP A 189 -0.02 0.57 19.12
C ASP A 189 0.79 -0.73 19.01
N GLN A 190 0.56 -1.69 19.92
CA GLN A 190 1.15 -3.01 19.84
C GLN A 190 0.68 -3.75 18.58
N TRP A 191 -0.62 -3.71 18.28
CA TRP A 191 -1.19 -4.32 17.08
C TRP A 191 -0.53 -3.75 15.84
N LYS A 192 -0.60 -2.43 15.64
CA LYS A 192 0.03 -1.72 14.51
C LYS A 192 1.51 -2.07 14.38
N LYS A 193 2.27 -2.06 15.48
CA LYS A 193 3.71 -2.39 15.46
C LYS A 193 3.95 -3.84 15.04
N SER A 194 3.15 -4.78 15.54
CA SER A 194 3.29 -6.21 15.24
C SER A 194 2.84 -6.60 13.83
N THR A 195 1.84 -5.89 13.28
CA THR A 195 1.30 -6.17 11.94
C THR A 195 1.89 -5.30 10.86
N MET A 196 2.70 -4.28 11.19
CA MET A 196 3.35 -3.43 10.20
C MET A 196 4.28 -4.27 9.33
N ARG A 197 4.07 -4.17 8.01
CA ARG A 197 4.71 -4.99 6.98
C ARG A 197 5.77 -4.19 6.25
N TYR A 198 6.97 -4.75 6.15
CA TYR A 198 8.11 -4.15 5.47
C TYR A 198 8.54 -5.01 4.28
N GLY A 199 8.41 -4.44 3.07
CA GLY A 199 8.80 -5.13 1.84
C GLY A 199 10.32 -5.13 1.66
N THR A 200 10.91 -6.32 1.55
CA THR A 200 12.35 -6.49 1.28
C THR A 200 12.68 -6.46 -0.21
N THR A 201 11.70 -6.77 -1.06
CA THR A 201 11.81 -6.78 -2.52
C THR A 201 11.12 -5.56 -3.14
N GLY A 202 11.45 -5.24 -4.39
CA GLY A 202 10.90 -4.06 -5.07
C GLY A 202 9.38 -4.09 -5.22
N SER A 203 8.81 -5.24 -5.57
CA SER A 203 7.37 -5.42 -5.75
C SER A 203 6.62 -5.25 -4.43
N LEU A 204 7.12 -5.84 -3.33
CA LEU A 204 6.49 -5.74 -2.01
C LEU A 204 6.58 -4.32 -1.44
N PHE A 205 7.72 -3.63 -1.62
CA PHE A 205 7.82 -2.22 -1.24
C PHE A 205 6.88 -1.33 -2.06
N LEU A 206 6.79 -1.57 -3.37
CA LEU A 206 5.87 -0.81 -4.23
C LEU A 206 4.42 -1.03 -3.79
N TYR A 207 4.03 -2.26 -3.48
CA TYR A 207 2.72 -2.57 -2.89
C TYR A 207 2.50 -1.78 -1.60
N GLN A 208 3.46 -1.80 -0.68
CA GLN A 208 3.40 -1.11 0.61
C GLN A 208 3.23 0.41 0.43
N ILE A 209 4.03 1.06 -0.42
CA ILE A 209 3.98 2.53 -0.57
C ILE A 209 2.69 3.01 -1.26
N ILE A 210 2.10 2.19 -2.14
CA ILE A 210 0.81 2.50 -2.78
C ILE A 210 -0.31 2.65 -1.74
N GLN A 211 -0.24 1.94 -0.61
CA GLN A 211 -1.22 2.06 0.49
C GLN A 211 -1.19 3.44 1.16
N TYR A 212 -0.11 4.21 1.01
CA TYR A 212 0.11 5.50 1.65
C TYR A 212 -0.07 6.70 0.69
N TYR A 213 -1.03 6.63 -0.25
CA TYR A 213 -1.36 7.72 -1.20
C TYR A 213 -0.19 8.17 -2.10
N TYR A 214 0.79 7.30 -2.33
CA TYR A 214 1.99 7.63 -3.11
C TYR A 214 1.67 8.08 -4.55
N ILE A 215 0.76 7.39 -5.24
CA ILE A 215 0.40 7.69 -6.63
C ILE A 215 -0.21 9.10 -6.79
N PRO A 216 -1.25 9.49 -6.02
CA PRO A 216 -1.73 10.87 -5.99
C PRO A 216 -0.65 11.93 -5.87
N VAL A 217 0.30 11.74 -4.94
CA VAL A 217 1.40 12.69 -4.71
C VAL A 217 2.30 12.78 -5.94
N LEU A 218 2.64 11.66 -6.57
CA LEU A 218 3.41 11.64 -7.81
C LEU A 218 2.69 12.35 -8.96
N ILE A 219 1.37 12.17 -9.10
CA ILE A 219 0.59 12.85 -10.13
C ILE A 219 0.63 14.37 -9.91
N LEU A 220 0.40 14.84 -8.68
CA LEU A 220 0.45 16.26 -8.35
C LEU A 220 1.84 16.86 -8.58
N LEU A 221 2.90 16.14 -8.22
CA LEU A 221 4.28 16.53 -8.48
C LEU A 221 4.57 16.59 -9.99
N GLY A 222 4.10 15.60 -10.75
CA GLY A 222 4.21 15.61 -12.21
C GLY A 222 3.40 16.75 -12.85
N CYS A 223 2.23 17.10 -12.32
CA CYS A 223 1.47 18.28 -12.73
C CYS A 223 2.24 19.58 -12.42
N PHE A 224 2.90 19.67 -11.27
CA PHE A 224 3.74 20.82 -10.92
C PHE A 224 4.92 20.99 -11.91
N ILE A 225 5.60 19.89 -12.26
CA ILE A 225 6.76 19.92 -13.16
C ILE A 225 6.35 20.20 -14.61
N PHE A 226 5.35 19.50 -15.13
CA PHE A 226 5.00 19.48 -16.57
C PHE A 226 3.70 20.24 -16.92
N GLY A 227 2.91 20.65 -15.93
CA GLY A 227 1.68 21.43 -16.12
C GLY A 227 1.91 22.93 -16.31
N ASN A 228 3.15 23.42 -16.15
CA ASN A 228 3.51 24.83 -16.24
C ASN A 228 3.51 25.41 -17.68
N ASN A 229 2.69 24.89 -18.58
CA ASN A 229 2.77 25.19 -20.02
C ASN A 229 2.07 26.47 -20.40
N ILE A 230 0.98 26.75 -19.68
CA ILE A 230 0.15 27.92 -19.91
C ILE A 230 0.49 29.03 -18.92
N PRO A 231 0.56 28.79 -17.60
CA PRO A 231 0.82 29.89 -16.66
C PRO A 231 2.14 30.61 -16.93
N SER A 232 3.20 29.86 -17.29
CA SER A 232 4.50 30.46 -17.61
C SER A 232 4.54 31.26 -18.91
N GLU A 233 3.59 31.06 -19.82
CA GLU A 233 3.50 31.76 -21.12
C GLU A 233 2.39 32.81 -21.17
N MET A 234 1.44 32.77 -20.22
CA MET A 234 0.43 33.80 -19.99
C MET A 234 0.92 34.93 -19.08
N ASN A 235 1.90 34.65 -18.22
CA ASN A 235 2.38 35.66 -17.29
C ASN A 235 3.10 36.80 -18.04
N ASN A 236 2.85 38.04 -17.65
CA ASN A 236 3.24 39.27 -18.36
C ASN A 236 4.74 39.37 -18.67
N LYS A 237 5.59 38.66 -17.90
CA LYS A 237 7.05 38.65 -18.07
C LYS A 237 7.54 37.79 -19.24
N LYS A 238 6.76 36.81 -19.72
CA LYS A 238 7.13 35.90 -20.80
C LYS A 238 5.95 35.71 -21.74
N ARG A 239 5.81 36.61 -22.71
CA ARG A 239 4.74 36.67 -23.73
C ARG A 239 4.86 35.58 -24.81
N GLY A 240 5.19 34.34 -24.42
CA GLY A 240 5.40 33.22 -25.35
C GLY A 240 4.16 32.88 -26.19
N LEU A 241 2.96 33.08 -25.61
CA LEU A 241 1.70 32.93 -26.34
C LEU A 241 1.56 33.92 -27.49
N HIS A 242 2.20 35.10 -27.41
CA HIS A 242 2.09 36.10 -28.46
C HIS A 242 2.79 35.71 -29.76
N LEU A 243 3.87 34.93 -29.67
CA LEU A 243 4.54 34.38 -30.84
C LEU A 243 3.66 33.39 -31.61
N TYR A 244 2.80 32.64 -30.91
CA TYR A 244 1.87 31.73 -31.56
C TYR A 244 0.73 32.45 -32.28
N TYR A 245 0.46 33.74 -31.97
CA TYR A 245 -0.53 34.54 -32.71
C TYR A 245 -0.05 34.92 -34.10
N THR A 246 1.26 35.07 -34.32
CA THR A 246 1.82 35.46 -35.62
C THR A 246 2.08 34.27 -36.54
N LEU A 247 2.04 33.05 -36.01
CA LEU A 247 2.22 31.82 -36.78
C LEU A 247 0.87 31.30 -37.30
N PRO A 248 0.81 30.69 -38.50
CA PRO A 248 -0.43 30.13 -39.07
C PRO A 248 -0.83 28.80 -38.41
N ILE A 249 -0.94 28.78 -37.08
CA ILE A 249 -1.25 27.59 -36.28
C ILE A 249 -2.70 27.66 -35.82
N LYS A 250 -3.50 26.64 -36.16
CA LYS A 250 -4.90 26.54 -35.69
C LYS A 250 -4.94 26.44 -34.15
N ARG A 251 -5.76 27.27 -33.51
CA ARG A 251 -5.92 27.34 -32.04
C ARG A 251 -6.24 26.00 -31.38
N LYS A 252 -7.15 25.23 -31.99
CA LYS A 252 -7.47 23.85 -31.55
C LYS A 252 -6.22 22.96 -31.52
N SER A 253 -5.37 23.06 -32.55
CA SER A 253 -4.13 22.30 -32.59
C SER A 253 -3.16 22.75 -31.50
N LEU A 254 -3.06 24.04 -31.20
CA LEU A 254 -2.20 24.57 -30.14
C LEU A 254 -2.63 24.06 -28.76
N PHE A 255 -3.92 24.18 -28.44
CA PHE A 255 -4.49 23.69 -27.18
C PHE A 255 -4.23 22.20 -26.98
N LEU A 256 -4.65 21.37 -27.94
CA LEU A 256 -4.49 19.92 -27.85
C LEU A 256 -3.03 19.52 -27.73
N THR A 257 -2.15 20.20 -28.46
CA THR A 257 -0.72 19.91 -28.40
C THR A 257 -0.13 20.20 -27.03
N LYS A 258 -0.41 21.38 -26.46
CA LYS A 258 0.07 21.76 -25.11
C LYS A 258 -0.52 20.91 -23.99
N TYR A 259 -1.79 20.55 -24.12
CA TYR A 259 -2.46 19.66 -23.18
C TYR A 259 -1.85 18.27 -23.21
N PHE A 260 -1.82 17.61 -24.38
CA PHE A 260 -1.33 16.24 -24.49
C PHE A 260 0.18 16.12 -24.24
N SER A 261 0.99 17.13 -24.59
CA SER A 261 2.42 17.10 -24.29
C SER A 261 2.68 17.09 -22.79
N GLY A 262 1.97 17.92 -22.02
CA GLY A 262 2.10 17.96 -20.58
C GLY A 262 1.49 16.72 -19.91
N PHE A 263 0.28 16.31 -20.32
CA PHE A 263 -0.35 15.08 -19.82
C PHE A 263 0.54 13.85 -20.01
N LEU A 264 1.07 13.64 -21.22
CA LEU A 264 1.92 12.48 -21.51
C LEU A 264 3.23 12.54 -20.71
N SER A 265 3.81 13.73 -20.53
CA SER A 265 5.01 13.91 -19.72
C SER A 265 4.75 13.59 -18.24
N THR A 266 3.62 14.04 -17.69
CA THR A 266 3.17 13.70 -16.33
C THR A 266 2.94 12.20 -16.19
N LEU A 267 2.27 11.56 -17.15
CA LEU A 267 2.03 10.12 -17.14
C LEU A 267 3.34 9.32 -17.17
N VAL A 268 4.25 9.65 -18.09
CA VAL A 268 5.57 9.02 -18.18
C VAL A 268 6.37 9.23 -16.90
N PHE A 269 6.32 10.41 -16.30
CA PHE A 269 6.97 10.68 -15.01
C PHE A 269 6.42 9.78 -13.90
N VAL A 270 5.10 9.66 -13.76
CA VAL A 270 4.49 8.79 -12.74
C VAL A 270 4.89 7.33 -12.96
N LEU A 271 4.81 6.83 -14.21
CA LEU A 271 5.21 5.47 -14.54
C LEU A 271 6.70 5.22 -14.26
N LEU A 272 7.57 6.20 -14.56
CA LEU A 272 8.98 6.12 -14.23
C LEU A 272 9.19 6.03 -12.72
N MET A 273 8.50 6.84 -11.92
CA MET A 273 8.62 6.81 -10.46
C MET A 273 8.14 5.49 -9.85
N LEU A 274 7.10 4.86 -10.43
CA LEU A 274 6.67 3.51 -10.04
C LEU A 274 7.69 2.42 -10.43
N LEU A 275 8.49 2.66 -11.47
CA LEU A 275 9.55 1.75 -11.92
C LEU A 275 10.81 1.84 -11.04
N ILE A 276 11.11 3.01 -10.44
CA ILE A 276 12.33 3.22 -9.64
C ILE A 276 12.51 2.18 -8.52
N PRO A 277 11.51 1.86 -7.67
CA PRO A 277 11.71 0.85 -6.63
C PRO A 277 12.04 -0.53 -7.17
N LEU A 278 11.49 -0.90 -8.34
CA LEU A 278 11.81 -2.17 -9.00
C LEU A 278 13.28 -2.18 -9.47
N LEU A 279 13.77 -1.06 -10.01
CA LEU A 279 15.18 -0.92 -10.40
C LEU A 279 16.12 -0.94 -9.19
N CYS A 280 15.79 -0.20 -8.12
CA CYS A 280 16.60 -0.19 -6.89
C CYS A 280 16.69 -1.57 -6.26
N SER A 281 15.62 -2.36 -6.34
CA SER A 281 15.60 -3.71 -5.77
C SER A 281 16.54 -4.70 -6.44
N TYR A 282 17.04 -4.41 -7.65
CA TYR A 282 18.08 -5.21 -8.28
C TYR A 282 19.39 -5.23 -7.47
N PHE A 283 19.64 -4.20 -6.64
CA PHE A 283 20.83 -4.09 -5.80
C PHE A 283 20.67 -4.72 -4.41
N THR A 284 19.49 -5.28 -4.07
CA THR A 284 19.18 -5.85 -2.75
C THR A 284 18.74 -7.31 -2.87
N LYS A 285 17.49 -7.67 -2.52
CA LYS A 285 16.92 -9.03 -2.62
C LYS A 285 16.27 -9.33 -3.98
N GLY A 286 16.27 -8.39 -4.91
CA GLY A 286 15.66 -8.53 -6.23
C GLY A 286 14.22 -7.99 -6.33
N ILE A 287 13.63 -8.16 -7.51
CA ILE A 287 12.32 -7.59 -7.88
C ILE A 287 11.18 -8.16 -7.02
N GLY A 288 11.29 -9.41 -6.58
CA GLY A 288 10.28 -10.12 -5.80
C GLY A 288 9.32 -10.96 -6.66
N ASN A 289 8.38 -11.64 -6.00
CA ASN A 289 7.40 -12.50 -6.64
C ASN A 289 6.07 -11.74 -6.85
N PHE A 290 5.53 -11.78 -8.08
CA PHE A 290 4.27 -11.14 -8.44
C PHE A 290 3.03 -12.00 -8.16
N ASP A 291 3.21 -13.24 -7.70
CA ASP A 291 2.12 -14.11 -7.26
C ASP A 291 1.79 -13.93 -5.77
N TYR A 292 2.36 -12.89 -5.13
CA TYR A 292 2.05 -12.54 -3.74
C TYR A 292 0.54 -12.28 -3.58
N PRO A 293 -0.13 -12.89 -2.58
CA PRO A 293 -1.57 -12.75 -2.38
C PRO A 293 -1.95 -11.38 -1.79
N VAL A 294 -2.86 -10.66 -2.45
CA VAL A 294 -3.41 -9.38 -2.00
C VAL A 294 -4.86 -9.59 -1.56
N LEU A 295 -5.16 -9.23 -0.31
CA LEU A 295 -6.49 -9.38 0.28
C LEU A 295 -7.49 -8.42 -0.38
N VAL A 296 -8.64 -8.96 -0.82
CA VAL A 296 -9.79 -8.21 -1.32
C VAL A 296 -11.01 -8.53 -0.48
N TYR A 297 -11.62 -7.48 0.07
CA TYR A 297 -12.86 -7.53 0.83
C TYR A 297 -14.05 -7.54 -0.13
N GLU A 298 -14.94 -8.54 -0.01
CA GLU A 298 -16.18 -8.59 -0.79
C GLU A 298 -17.34 -7.85 -0.10
N GLY A 299 -17.15 -7.49 1.17
CA GLY A 299 -18.11 -6.75 1.98
C GLY A 299 -19.05 -7.66 2.76
N SER A 300 -20.03 -7.03 3.40
CA SER A 300 -21.05 -7.72 4.18
C SER A 300 -22.24 -8.12 3.33
N GLU A 301 -22.92 -9.21 3.72
CA GLU A 301 -24.22 -9.56 3.15
C GLU A 301 -25.19 -8.38 3.29
N PRO A 302 -25.98 -8.05 2.24
CA PRO A 302 -26.92 -6.94 2.32
C PRO A 302 -27.93 -7.14 3.45
N ASN A 303 -28.03 -6.17 4.37
CA ASN A 303 -29.06 -6.21 5.40
C ASN A 303 -30.44 -5.97 4.74
N PRO A 304 -31.46 -6.80 5.05
CA PRO A 304 -32.80 -6.65 4.49
C PRO A 304 -33.47 -5.31 4.81
N PHE A 305 -32.98 -4.58 5.83
CA PHE A 305 -33.49 -3.28 6.24
C PHE A 305 -32.76 -2.08 5.61
N GLY A 306 -31.78 -2.32 4.73
CA GLY A 306 -31.02 -1.27 4.04
C GLY A 306 -29.57 -1.15 4.49
N SER A 307 -28.75 -0.41 3.71
CA SER A 307 -27.30 -0.31 3.92
C SER A 307 -26.90 0.42 5.20
N GLU A 308 -27.74 1.30 5.75
CA GLU A 308 -27.49 1.98 7.03
C GLU A 308 -27.45 1.04 8.23
N TYR A 309 -28.05 -0.15 8.12
CA TYR A 309 -28.06 -1.17 9.18
C TYR A 309 -27.00 -2.25 8.96
N ASN A 310 -26.13 -2.09 7.95
CA ASN A 310 -25.00 -2.97 7.78
C ASN A 310 -23.96 -2.72 8.87
N SER A 311 -23.37 -3.80 9.36
CA SER A 311 -22.26 -3.78 10.30
C SER A 311 -21.24 -4.84 9.87
N LEU A 312 -19.96 -4.58 10.11
CA LEU A 312 -18.91 -5.56 9.87
C LEU A 312 -19.19 -6.83 10.66
N ASN A 313 -19.21 -7.97 9.98
CA ASN A 313 -19.42 -9.27 10.60
C ASN A 313 -18.19 -10.16 10.38
N PRO A 314 -17.28 -10.27 11.37
CA PRO A 314 -16.05 -11.04 11.22
C PRO A 314 -16.23 -12.53 10.88
N ILE A 315 -17.42 -13.07 11.10
CA ILE A 315 -17.76 -14.48 10.89
C ILE A 315 -18.30 -14.70 9.48
N LYS A 316 -19.21 -13.83 9.02
CA LYS A 316 -19.93 -14.00 7.76
C LYS A 316 -19.27 -13.32 6.57
N ASP A 317 -18.62 -12.18 6.80
CA ASP A 317 -18.08 -11.39 5.70
C ASP A 317 -17.03 -12.18 4.94
N GLN A 318 -17.09 -12.03 3.61
CA GLN A 318 -16.32 -12.80 2.66
C GLN A 318 -15.14 -11.99 2.14
N PHE A 319 -14.10 -12.72 1.72
CA PHE A 319 -12.90 -12.16 1.14
C PHE A 319 -12.31 -13.16 0.16
N HIS A 320 -11.48 -12.66 -0.75
CA HIS A 320 -10.65 -13.50 -1.59
C HIS A 320 -9.26 -12.86 -1.75
N PHE A 321 -8.34 -13.60 -2.36
CA PHE A 321 -7.02 -13.11 -2.69
C PHE A 321 -6.86 -12.99 -4.20
N ILE A 322 -6.33 -11.85 -4.65
CA ILE A 322 -5.83 -11.67 -6.01
C ILE A 322 -4.31 -11.68 -6.01
N THR A 323 -3.68 -12.07 -7.12
CA THR A 323 -2.22 -11.99 -7.23
C THR A 323 -1.77 -10.53 -7.35
N LEU A 324 -0.56 -10.26 -6.86
CA LEU A 324 0.06 -8.94 -6.95
C LEU A 324 0.21 -8.46 -8.41
N LYS A 325 0.40 -9.38 -9.37
CA LYS A 325 0.35 -9.08 -10.82
C LYS A 325 -1.00 -8.47 -11.23
N ASN A 326 -2.11 -9.09 -10.84
CA ASN A 326 -3.44 -8.61 -11.17
C ASN A 326 -3.72 -7.26 -10.50
N TYR A 327 -3.33 -7.14 -9.23
CA TYR A 327 -3.39 -5.89 -8.48
C TYR A 327 -2.64 -4.77 -9.21
N PHE A 328 -1.38 -4.98 -9.61
CA PHE A 328 -0.60 -3.97 -10.33
C PHE A 328 -1.18 -3.61 -11.69
N GLY A 329 -1.75 -4.56 -12.43
CA GLY A 329 -2.47 -4.26 -13.67
C GLY A 329 -3.62 -3.28 -13.44
N GLN A 330 -4.41 -3.49 -12.40
CA GLN A 330 -5.51 -2.60 -12.02
C GLN A 330 -5.01 -1.24 -11.51
N VAL A 331 -3.94 -1.22 -10.70
CA VAL A 331 -3.29 0.02 -10.24
C VAL A 331 -2.82 0.85 -11.44
N LEU A 332 -2.14 0.25 -12.42
CA LEU A 332 -1.63 0.97 -13.58
C LEU A 332 -2.76 1.58 -14.43
N LEU A 333 -3.83 0.82 -14.64
CA LEU A 333 -5.02 1.31 -15.37
C LEU A 333 -5.65 2.50 -14.66
N LEU A 334 -5.92 2.39 -13.35
CA LEU A 334 -6.52 3.46 -12.58
C LEU A 334 -5.58 4.67 -12.45
N THR A 335 -4.26 4.44 -12.34
CA THR A 335 -3.24 5.50 -12.33
C THR A 335 -3.28 6.33 -13.60
N ALA A 336 -3.39 5.68 -14.77
CA ALA A 336 -3.44 6.40 -16.05
C ALA A 336 -4.69 7.30 -16.16
N LEU A 337 -5.85 6.78 -15.76
CA LEU A 337 -7.11 7.53 -15.77
C LEU A 337 -7.16 8.62 -14.71
N LEU A 338 -6.65 8.35 -13.51
CA LEU A 338 -6.54 9.35 -12.46
C LEU A 338 -5.57 10.47 -12.84
N THR A 339 -4.47 10.13 -13.52
CA THR A 339 -3.55 11.12 -14.10
C THR A 339 -4.28 12.00 -15.11
N PHE A 340 -5.09 11.40 -16.00
CA PHE A 340 -5.89 12.15 -16.97
C PHE A 340 -6.89 13.10 -16.30
N PHE A 341 -7.62 12.63 -15.28
CA PHE A 341 -8.56 13.44 -14.51
C PHE A 341 -7.86 14.59 -13.78
N LEU A 342 -6.85 14.30 -12.95
CA LEU A 342 -6.16 15.31 -12.15
C LEU A 342 -5.37 16.30 -13.00
N TYR A 343 -4.76 15.84 -14.11
CA TYR A 343 -4.11 16.74 -15.05
C TYR A 343 -5.12 17.67 -15.73
N SER A 344 -6.30 17.17 -16.12
CA SER A 344 -7.37 17.99 -16.70
C SER A 344 -7.87 19.05 -15.72
N PHE A 345 -8.08 18.65 -14.46
CA PHE A 345 -8.47 19.55 -13.39
C PHE A 345 -7.41 20.63 -13.17
N TYR A 346 -6.14 20.21 -13.03
CA TYR A 346 -5.00 21.10 -12.90
C TYR A 346 -4.89 22.09 -14.07
N TYR A 347 -5.06 21.62 -15.30
CA TYR A 347 -4.94 22.43 -16.50
C TYR A 347 -5.99 23.55 -16.52
N ILE A 348 -7.25 23.25 -16.18
CA ILE A 348 -8.30 24.29 -16.06
C ILE A 348 -7.96 25.27 -14.95
N SER A 349 -7.61 24.78 -13.76
CA SER A 349 -7.24 25.64 -12.64
C SER A 349 -6.08 26.57 -13.01
N SER A 350 -5.13 26.06 -13.81
CA SER A 350 -3.99 26.84 -14.30
C SER A 350 -4.38 27.99 -15.23
N LEU A 351 -5.43 27.80 -16.04
CA LEU A 351 -6.00 28.84 -16.91
C LEU A 351 -6.67 29.96 -16.11
N LEU A 352 -7.35 29.59 -15.02
CA LEU A 352 -8.09 30.53 -14.17
C LEU A 352 -7.16 31.33 -13.26
N LEU A 353 -6.23 30.64 -12.58
CA LEU A 353 -5.39 31.21 -11.52
C LEU A 353 -4.11 31.86 -12.06
N LYS A 354 -3.65 31.49 -13.26
CA LYS A 354 -2.48 32.06 -13.96
C LYS A 354 -1.15 32.06 -13.17
N SER A 355 -1.10 31.35 -12.05
CA SER A 355 0.06 31.22 -11.18
C SER A 355 0.33 29.76 -10.84
N LEU A 356 1.58 29.33 -11.03
CA LEU A 356 2.00 27.93 -10.85
C LEU A 356 1.78 27.45 -9.41
N SER A 357 2.31 28.20 -8.43
CA SER A 357 2.26 27.82 -7.02
C SER A 357 0.83 27.81 -6.51
N ILE A 358 0.04 28.84 -6.86
CA ILE A 358 -1.37 28.95 -6.44
C ILE A 358 -2.19 27.80 -7.03
N THR A 359 -2.00 27.47 -8.32
CA THR A 359 -2.71 26.36 -8.97
C THR A 359 -2.41 25.03 -8.29
N THR A 360 -1.12 24.78 -8.01
CA THR A 360 -0.69 23.51 -7.42
C THR A 360 -1.23 23.35 -6.00
N SER A 361 -1.14 24.39 -5.17
CA SER A 361 -1.71 24.37 -3.82
C SER A 361 -3.23 24.22 -3.85
N PHE A 362 -3.93 24.93 -4.74
CA PHE A 362 -5.38 24.84 -4.87
C PHE A 362 -5.85 23.43 -5.24
N VAL A 363 -5.24 22.83 -6.26
CA VAL A 363 -5.57 21.47 -6.70
C VAL A 363 -5.25 20.44 -5.62
N GLY A 364 -4.11 20.58 -4.93
CA GLY A 364 -3.72 19.71 -3.83
C GLY A 364 -4.70 19.78 -2.65
N ILE A 365 -5.13 20.98 -2.25
CA ILE A 365 -6.09 21.19 -1.17
C ILE A 365 -7.45 20.57 -1.54
N ILE A 366 -7.96 20.82 -2.74
CA ILE A 366 -9.25 20.25 -3.18
C ILE A 366 -9.17 18.73 -3.26
N ALA A 367 -8.07 18.18 -3.79
CA ALA A 367 -7.87 16.74 -3.82
C ALA A 367 -7.86 16.14 -2.41
N PHE A 368 -7.18 16.77 -1.46
CA PHE A 368 -7.13 16.31 -0.07
C PHE A 368 -8.50 16.37 0.62
N ILE A 369 -9.20 17.50 0.51
CA ILE A 369 -10.56 17.67 1.06
C ILE A 369 -11.51 16.65 0.39
N GLY A 370 -11.46 16.54 -0.93
CA GLY A 370 -12.28 15.59 -1.70
C GLY A 370 -12.08 14.15 -1.27
N MET A 371 -10.85 13.74 -0.92
CA MET A 371 -10.58 12.40 -0.39
C MET A 371 -11.16 12.17 1.01
N LYS A 372 -11.13 13.18 1.88
CA LYS A 372 -11.51 13.03 3.31
C LYS A 372 -12.98 13.30 3.61
N SER A 373 -13.61 14.22 2.89
CA SER A 373 -14.93 14.72 3.26
C SER A 373 -16.09 13.83 2.81
N PHE A 374 -15.96 13.10 1.70
CA PHE A 374 -17.09 12.35 1.12
C PHE A 374 -16.63 11.05 0.45
N SER A 375 -16.77 9.91 1.14
CA SER A 375 -16.61 8.60 0.50
C SER A 375 -17.90 8.25 -0.24
N SER A 376 -17.97 8.58 -1.52
CA SER A 376 -19.14 8.36 -2.37
C SER A 376 -18.71 7.76 -3.71
N PRO A 377 -19.47 6.83 -4.29
CA PRO A 377 -19.14 6.24 -5.59
C PRO A 377 -19.08 7.28 -6.72
N TYR A 378 -19.71 8.44 -6.54
CA TYR A 378 -19.76 9.53 -7.52
C TYR A 378 -18.77 10.66 -7.24
N ASN A 379 -17.95 10.54 -6.19
CA ASN A 379 -16.86 11.48 -5.93
C ASN A 379 -15.58 10.99 -6.61
N PRO A 380 -15.01 11.71 -7.61
CA PRO A 380 -13.79 11.29 -8.29
C PRO A 380 -12.58 11.21 -7.36
N PHE A 381 -12.59 11.97 -6.26
CA PHE A 381 -11.48 11.98 -5.30
C PHE A 381 -11.49 10.74 -4.39
N THR A 382 -12.60 10.02 -4.26
CA THR A 382 -12.62 8.72 -3.56
C THR A 382 -11.66 7.72 -4.22
N TYR A 383 -11.50 7.79 -5.54
CA TYR A 383 -10.63 6.91 -6.33
C TYR A 383 -9.14 7.28 -6.28
N MET A 384 -8.78 8.35 -5.55
CA MET A 384 -7.37 8.65 -5.26
C MET A 384 -6.75 7.68 -4.25
N ASN A 385 -7.55 7.09 -3.37
CA ASN A 385 -7.09 5.96 -2.56
C ASN A 385 -7.19 4.66 -3.37
N ILE A 386 -6.26 4.50 -4.31
CA ILE A 386 -6.26 3.37 -5.25
C ILE A 386 -6.26 2.04 -4.50
N HIS A 387 -5.44 1.90 -3.45
CA HIS A 387 -5.37 0.67 -2.68
C HIS A 387 -6.74 0.28 -2.11
N SER A 388 -7.37 1.17 -1.35
CA SER A 388 -8.62 0.87 -0.64
C SER A 388 -9.82 0.66 -1.56
N VAL A 389 -9.79 1.23 -2.77
CA VAL A 389 -10.81 0.95 -3.80
C VAL A 389 -10.59 -0.42 -4.42
N LEU A 390 -9.36 -0.77 -4.77
CA LEU A 390 -9.06 -2.06 -5.41
C LEU A 390 -9.23 -3.24 -4.46
N THR A 391 -8.89 -3.07 -3.18
CA THR A 391 -9.11 -4.09 -2.15
C THR A 391 -10.56 -4.13 -1.66
N GLY A 392 -11.43 -3.20 -2.06
CA GLY A 392 -12.81 -3.14 -1.56
C GLY A 392 -12.93 -2.67 -0.11
N GLU A 393 -11.84 -2.22 0.51
CA GLU A 393 -11.81 -1.73 1.89
C GLU A 393 -12.77 -0.54 2.08
N THR A 394 -12.72 0.46 1.19
CA THR A 394 -13.62 1.63 1.28
C THR A 394 -15.08 1.25 1.02
N ALA A 395 -15.33 0.33 0.09
CA ALA A 395 -16.67 -0.16 -0.18
C ALA A 395 -17.26 -0.88 1.03
N THR A 396 -16.45 -1.66 1.73
CA THR A 396 -16.83 -2.42 2.93
C THR A 396 -17.08 -1.49 4.11
N LEU A 397 -16.19 -0.51 4.36
CA LEU A 397 -16.32 0.44 5.47
C LEU A 397 -17.53 1.37 5.33
N VAL A 398 -17.90 1.73 4.10
CA VAL A 398 -19.03 2.64 3.80
C VAL A 398 -20.30 1.85 3.45
N PHE A 399 -20.21 0.51 3.42
CA PHE A 399 -21.30 -0.38 3.01
C PHE A 399 -21.90 -0.04 1.65
N ASN A 400 -21.04 0.34 0.69
CA ASN A 400 -21.44 0.71 -0.66
C ASN A 400 -20.58 -0.01 -1.72
N PRO A 401 -21.07 -1.13 -2.29
CA PRO A 401 -20.34 -1.92 -3.30
C PRO A 401 -20.18 -1.18 -4.64
N SER A 402 -20.85 -0.04 -4.81
CA SER A 402 -20.66 0.81 -6.00
C SER A 402 -19.30 1.51 -6.00
N ILE A 403 -18.58 1.56 -4.88
CA ILE A 403 -17.20 2.06 -4.83
C ILE A 403 -16.29 0.93 -5.32
N ASN A 404 -16.13 0.82 -6.64
CA ASN A 404 -15.34 -0.25 -7.26
C ASN A 404 -14.53 0.26 -8.46
N LEU A 405 -13.64 -0.58 -8.98
CA LEU A 405 -12.76 -0.24 -10.10
C LEU A 405 -13.54 0.24 -11.34
N SER A 406 -14.63 -0.44 -11.70
CA SER A 406 -15.42 -0.11 -12.90
C SER A 406 -15.99 1.32 -12.82
N ASN A 407 -16.60 1.66 -11.68
CA ASN A 407 -17.12 3.01 -11.46
C ASN A 407 -16.01 4.05 -11.38
N GLY A 408 -14.86 3.72 -10.80
CA GLY A 408 -13.68 4.58 -10.80
C GLY A 408 -13.18 4.91 -12.19
N ILE A 409 -13.07 3.90 -13.06
CA ILE A 409 -12.69 4.05 -14.46
C ILE A 409 -13.67 4.97 -15.19
N MET A 410 -14.97 4.67 -15.10
CA MET A 410 -16.01 5.43 -15.80
C MET A 410 -16.04 6.88 -15.33
N LEU A 411 -16.08 7.12 -14.01
CA LEU A 411 -16.23 8.45 -13.44
C LEU A 411 -15.01 9.34 -13.73
N THR A 412 -13.80 8.83 -13.47
CA THR A 412 -12.57 9.62 -13.72
C THR A 412 -12.38 9.93 -15.20
N PHE A 413 -12.74 9.00 -16.10
CA PHE A 413 -12.70 9.24 -17.53
C PHE A 413 -13.72 10.29 -17.98
N VAL A 414 -15.00 10.15 -17.62
CA VAL A 414 -16.07 11.07 -18.02
C VAL A 414 -15.82 12.48 -17.49
N LEU A 415 -15.42 12.62 -16.22
CA LEU A 415 -15.09 13.92 -15.65
C LEU A 415 -13.80 14.50 -16.26
N GLY A 416 -12.80 13.67 -16.55
CA GLY A 416 -11.61 14.09 -17.29
C GLY A 416 -11.95 14.66 -18.66
N CYS A 417 -12.82 13.99 -19.43
CA CYS A 417 -13.29 14.48 -20.73
C CYS A 417 -14.08 15.79 -20.61
N THR A 418 -14.95 15.88 -19.61
CA THR A 418 -15.75 17.09 -19.35
C THR A 418 -14.85 18.28 -19.02
N LEU A 419 -13.85 18.07 -18.16
CA LEU A 419 -12.84 19.05 -17.81
C LEU A 419 -11.98 19.45 -19.01
N LEU A 420 -11.51 18.49 -19.82
CA LEU A 420 -10.78 18.79 -21.05
C LEU A 420 -11.58 19.70 -21.99
N PHE A 421 -12.87 19.42 -22.19
CA PHE A 421 -13.75 20.22 -23.03
C PHE A 421 -13.97 21.63 -22.46
N ALA A 422 -14.24 21.73 -21.15
CA ALA A 422 -14.37 23.02 -20.47
C ALA A 422 -13.07 23.83 -20.56
N GLY A 423 -11.91 23.20 -20.38
CA GLY A 423 -10.60 23.80 -20.55
C GLY A 423 -10.37 24.31 -21.97
N TYR A 424 -10.82 23.59 -22.99
CA TYR A 424 -10.75 24.04 -24.38
C TYR A 424 -11.58 25.30 -24.62
N LYS A 425 -12.82 25.34 -24.11
CA LYS A 425 -13.70 26.52 -24.21
C LYS A 425 -13.12 27.72 -23.48
N LEU A 426 -12.60 27.53 -22.26
CA LEU A 426 -11.93 28.57 -21.49
C LEU A 426 -10.68 29.10 -22.22
N PHE A 427 -9.85 28.20 -22.75
CA PHE A 427 -8.66 28.57 -23.51
C PHE A 427 -9.01 29.47 -24.70
N ILE A 428 -10.02 29.10 -25.49
CA ILE A 428 -10.47 29.94 -26.62
C ILE A 428 -10.95 31.31 -26.15
N ARG A 429 -11.74 31.36 -25.07
CA ARG A 429 -12.26 32.63 -24.54
C ARG A 429 -11.13 33.55 -24.11
N THR A 430 -10.14 33.04 -23.38
CA THR A 430 -9.00 33.86 -22.95
C THR A 430 -8.11 34.24 -24.14
N TYR A 431 -8.00 33.39 -25.15
CA TYR A 431 -7.27 33.67 -26.39
C TYR A 431 -7.92 34.73 -27.27
N ASN A 432 -9.23 35.02 -27.11
CA ASN A 432 -9.93 36.06 -27.87
C ASN A 432 -9.82 37.47 -27.26
N GLN A 433 -9.31 37.59 -26.03
CA GLN A 433 -9.19 38.87 -25.32
C GLN A 433 -7.84 39.58 -25.59
N TYR A 434 -6.96 38.94 -26.36
CA TYR A 434 -5.65 39.42 -26.79
C TYR A 434 -5.58 39.30 -28.31
#